data_AF-A0A1K1LVR2-F1
#
_entry.id   AF-A0A1K1LVR2-F1
#
_cell.length_a   1.000
_cell.length_b   1.000
_cell.length_c   1.000
_cell.angle_alpha   90.00
_cell.angle_beta   90.00
_cell.angle_gamma   90.00
#
_symmetry.space_group_name_H-M   'P 1'
#
loop_
_entity.id
_entity.type
_entity.pdbx_description
1 polymer ?
#
loop_
_entity_poly.entity_id
_entity_poly.type
_entity_poly.pdbx_seq_one_letter_code
_entity_poly.pdbx_strand_id
1 'polypeptide(L)'
;MEDYSQEYRNEKLERAKEKIKQLKGFYVHLTVYVLVNAFIVGSVIYNSGWDGFLNIGTYFTPFFWGIGLVGHYSKVYGSLPFFSKDWEKRQIEKYMEKEKRESDDFLKKK
;
A
#
# COMPACT_ATOMS: atom_id res chain seq x y z
N MET A 1 17.83 -24.95 -18.22
CA MET A 1 18.31 -24.02 -17.18
C MET A 1 18.13 -22.56 -17.58
N GLU A 2 18.44 -22.17 -18.82
CA GLU A 2 18.28 -20.79 -19.28
C GLU A 2 16.82 -20.30 -19.33
N ASP A 3 15.89 -21.17 -19.75
CA ASP A 3 14.45 -20.87 -19.86
C ASP A 3 13.80 -20.51 -18.50
N TYR A 4 14.05 -21.34 -17.48
CA TYR A 4 13.67 -21.06 -16.08
C TYR A 4 14.19 -19.71 -15.56
N SER A 5 15.41 -19.33 -15.96
CA SER A 5 16.00 -18.06 -15.55
C SER A 5 15.34 -16.86 -16.25
N GLN A 6 14.86 -17.03 -17.48
CA GLN A 6 14.12 -16.01 -18.22
C GLN A 6 12.73 -15.82 -17.64
N GLU A 7 11.99 -16.91 -17.40
CA GLU A 7 10.65 -16.87 -16.82
C GLU A 7 10.66 -16.19 -15.44
N TYR A 8 11.61 -16.56 -14.57
CA TYR A 8 11.79 -15.93 -13.26
C TYR A 8 12.12 -14.42 -13.34
N ARG A 9 12.93 -14.01 -14.34
CA ARG A 9 13.24 -12.58 -14.57
C ARG A 9 12.01 -11.81 -15.06
N ASN A 10 11.23 -12.39 -15.97
CA ASN A 10 10.01 -11.79 -16.49
C ASN A 10 8.96 -11.60 -15.40
N GLU A 11 8.76 -12.61 -14.56
CA GLU A 11 7.82 -12.57 -13.44
C GLU A 11 8.20 -11.48 -12.42
N LYS A 12 9.50 -11.35 -12.10
CA LYS A 12 10.01 -10.26 -11.24
C LYS A 12 9.77 -8.88 -11.85
N LEU A 13 9.99 -8.74 -13.15
CA LEU A 13 9.80 -7.48 -13.87
C LEU A 13 8.32 -7.08 -13.92
N GLU A 14 7.42 -8.04 -14.12
CA GLU A 14 5.98 -7.81 -14.13
C GLU A 14 5.49 -7.32 -12.77
N ARG A 15 5.87 -8.02 -11.68
CA ARG A 15 5.55 -7.58 -10.31
C ARG A 15 6.09 -6.19 -9.98
N ALA A 16 7.27 -5.85 -10.49
CA ALA A 16 7.85 -4.51 -10.32
C ALA A 16 7.05 -3.44 -11.10
N LYS A 17 6.64 -3.74 -12.33
CA LYS A 17 5.80 -2.84 -13.15
C LYS A 17 4.44 -2.59 -12.52
N GLU A 18 3.80 -3.63 -11.98
CA GLU A 18 2.52 -3.48 -11.27
C GLU A 18 2.64 -2.57 -10.06
N LYS A 19 3.70 -2.72 -9.25
CA LYS A 19 3.97 -1.82 -8.12
C LYS A 19 4.13 -0.37 -8.56
N ILE A 20 4.86 -0.12 -9.63
CA ILE A 20 5.04 1.24 -10.17
C ILE A 20 3.70 1.81 -10.68
N LYS A 21 2.88 1.00 -11.35
CA LYS A 21 1.55 1.42 -11.83
C LYS A 21 0.64 1.80 -10.67
N GLN A 22 0.61 1.00 -9.62
CA GLN A 22 -0.14 1.26 -8.40
C GLN A 22 0.36 2.53 -7.68
N LEU A 23 1.67 2.73 -7.62
CA LEU A 23 2.30 3.93 -7.05
C LEU A 23 1.91 5.20 -7.81
N LYS A 24 2.02 5.18 -9.14
CA LYS A 24 1.58 6.30 -9.99
C LYS A 24 0.10 6.61 -9.79
N GLY A 25 -0.76 5.59 -9.72
CA GLY A 25 -2.19 5.78 -9.47
C GLY A 25 -2.50 6.46 -8.14
N PHE A 26 -1.75 6.10 -7.08
CA PHE A 26 -1.86 6.76 -5.77
C PHE A 26 -1.40 8.21 -5.79
N TYR A 27 -0.25 8.53 -6.41
CA TYR A 27 0.22 9.91 -6.50
C TYR A 27 -0.75 10.81 -7.26
N VAL A 28 -1.36 10.30 -8.34
CA VAL A 28 -2.41 11.04 -9.06
C VAL A 28 -3.60 11.32 -8.15
N HIS A 29 -4.13 10.32 -7.45
CA HIS A 29 -5.25 10.50 -6.52
C HIS A 29 -4.91 11.46 -5.37
N LEU A 30 -3.72 11.34 -4.78
CA LEU A 30 -3.23 12.23 -3.73
C LEU A 30 -3.11 13.67 -4.24
N THR A 31 -2.56 13.86 -5.44
CA THR A 31 -2.38 15.18 -6.05
C THR A 31 -3.74 15.84 -6.32
N VAL A 32 -4.68 15.10 -6.92
CA VAL A 32 -6.06 15.58 -7.14
C VAL A 32 -6.73 15.91 -5.81
N TYR A 33 -6.59 15.05 -4.80
CA TYR A 33 -7.12 15.29 -3.47
C TYR A 33 -6.58 16.59 -2.86
N VAL A 34 -5.27 16.81 -2.89
CA VAL A 34 -4.65 18.03 -2.34
C VAL A 34 -5.10 19.27 -3.12
N LEU A 35 -5.11 19.21 -4.45
CA LEU A 35 -5.51 20.35 -5.30
C LEU A 35 -6.96 20.74 -5.10
N VAL A 36 -7.88 19.77 -5.09
CA VAL A 36 -9.32 20.01 -4.88
C VAL A 36 -9.56 20.58 -3.49
N ASN A 37 -8.94 20.00 -2.45
CA ASN A 37 -9.10 20.51 -1.09
C ASN A 37 -8.50 21.91 -0.91
N ALA A 38 -7.32 22.17 -1.48
CA ALA A 38 -6.71 23.50 -1.46
C ALA A 38 -7.59 24.53 -2.19
N PHE A 39 -8.20 24.16 -3.32
CA PHE A 39 -9.12 25.02 -4.05
C PHE A 39 -10.40 25.32 -3.24
N ILE A 40 -11.00 24.31 -2.62
CA ILE A 40 -12.19 24.47 -1.77
C ILE A 40 -11.87 25.38 -0.59
N VAL A 41 -10.79 25.11 0.15
CA VAL A 41 -10.36 25.91 1.30
C VAL A 41 -10.05 27.35 0.86
N GLY A 42 -9.32 27.53 -0.24
CA GLY A 42 -8.99 28.86 -0.77
C GLY A 42 -10.22 29.66 -1.19
N SER A 43 -11.18 29.01 -1.86
CA SER A 43 -12.44 29.63 -2.29
C SER A 43 -13.32 30.04 -1.11
N VAL A 44 -13.38 29.21 -0.06
CA VAL A 44 -14.11 29.50 1.19
C VAL A 44 -13.49 30.67 1.95
N ILE A 45 -12.16 30.70 2.09
CA ILE A 45 -11.44 31.80 2.74
C ILE A 45 -11.66 33.11 1.97
N TYR A 46 -11.62 33.06 0.64
CA TYR A 46 -11.85 34.23 -0.21
C TYR A 46 -13.28 34.78 -0.12
N ASN A 47 -14.30 33.91 -0.07
CA ASN A 47 -15.71 34.35 -0.08
C ASN A 47 -16.29 34.67 1.31
N SER A 48 -15.86 33.99 2.37
CA SER A 48 -16.55 34.01 3.67
C SER A 48 -15.66 34.30 4.86
N GLY A 49 -14.37 34.58 4.65
CA GLY A 49 -13.42 34.77 5.74
C GLY A 49 -13.30 33.53 6.64
N TRP A 50 -12.90 33.72 7.90
CA TRP A 50 -12.70 32.61 8.86
C TRP A 50 -14.00 31.90 9.30
N ASP A 51 -15.17 32.53 9.17
CA ASP A 51 -16.45 31.91 9.56
C ASP A 51 -16.89 30.80 8.58
N GLY A 52 -16.58 30.95 7.29
CA GLY A 52 -16.82 29.90 6.29
C GLY A 52 -15.90 28.69 6.47
N PHE A 53 -14.70 28.89 7.03
CA PHE A 53 -13.74 27.82 7.28
C PHE A 53 -14.28 26.82 8.30
N LEU A 54 -15.08 27.23 9.29
CA LEU A 54 -15.60 26.33 10.33
C LEU A 54 -16.83 25.50 9.90
N ASN A 55 -17.24 25.57 8.63
CA ASN A 55 -18.35 24.76 8.14
C ASN A 55 -17.95 23.28 8.07
N ILE A 56 -18.43 22.48 9.03
CA ILE A 56 -18.18 21.04 9.16
C ILE A 56 -18.50 20.28 7.85
N GLY A 57 -19.48 20.75 7.07
CA GLY A 57 -19.84 20.17 5.78
C GLY A 57 -18.70 20.14 4.76
N THR A 58 -17.82 21.14 4.78
CA THR A 58 -16.66 21.26 3.88
C THR A 58 -15.62 20.17 4.13
N TYR A 59 -15.58 19.61 5.35
CA TYR A 59 -14.58 18.62 5.75
C TYR A 59 -15.05 17.17 5.62
N PHE A 60 -16.36 16.94 5.48
CA PHE A 60 -16.90 15.59 5.35
C PHE A 60 -16.41 14.88 4.07
N THR A 61 -16.41 15.59 2.94
CA THR A 61 -15.93 15.07 1.66
C THR A 61 -14.44 14.66 1.72
N PRO A 62 -13.50 15.52 2.17
CA PRO A 62 -12.12 15.10 2.34
C PRO A 62 -11.92 14.03 3.39
N PHE A 63 -12.71 14.03 4.47
CA PHE A 63 -12.58 13.03 5.52
C PHE A 63 -12.84 11.61 4.98
N PHE A 64 -13.98 11.41 4.30
CA PHE A 64 -14.30 10.10 3.71
C PHE A 64 -13.37 9.73 2.55
N TRP A 65 -12.99 10.68 1.70
CA TRP A 65 -11.98 10.45 0.67
C TRP A 65 -10.60 10.13 1.25
N GLY A 66 -10.25 10.73 2.39
CA GLY A 66 -9.02 10.49 3.12
C GLY A 66 -8.92 9.06 3.64
N ILE A 67 -10.03 8.47 4.09
CA ILE A 67 -10.08 7.05 4.48
C ILE A 67 -9.77 6.15 3.27
N GLY A 68 -10.37 6.45 2.11
CA GLY A 68 -10.08 5.74 0.86
C GLY A 68 -8.61 5.88 0.42
N LEU A 69 -8.04 7.07 0.61
CA LEU A 69 -6.63 7.37 0.33
C LEU A 69 -5.68 6.58 1.24
N VAL A 70 -6.00 6.45 2.53
CA VAL A 70 -5.23 5.62 3.50
C VAL A 70 -5.31 4.13 3.14
N GLY A 71 -6.48 3.65 2.70
CA GLY A 71 -6.63 2.30 2.17
C GLY A 71 -5.78 2.05 0.92
N HIS A 72 -5.77 2.99 -0.03
CA HIS A 72 -4.92 2.93 -1.22
C HIS A 72 -3.44 3.01 -0.87
N TYR A 73 -3.04 3.88 0.07
CA TYR A 73 -1.67 3.99 0.55
C TYR A 73 -1.18 2.64 1.10
N SER A 74 -1.99 2.00 1.96
CA SER A 74 -1.68 0.70 2.54
C SER A 74 -1.51 -0.39 1.47
N LYS A 75 -2.33 -0.36 0.42
CA LYS A 75 -2.25 -1.29 -0.72
C LYS A 75 -0.99 -1.08 -1.57
N VAL A 76 -0.63 0.18 -1.82
CA VAL A 76 0.49 0.56 -2.70
C VAL A 76 1.85 0.40 -2.02
N TYR A 77 1.97 0.86 -0.78
CA TYR A 77 3.18 0.67 0.02
C TYR A 77 3.30 -0.77 0.54
N GLY A 78 2.26 -1.59 0.36
CA GLY A 78 2.28 -3.02 0.60
C GLY A 78 2.49 -3.39 2.06
N SER A 79 2.21 -2.47 2.98
CA SER A 79 2.52 -2.64 4.38
C SER A 79 1.90 -1.51 5.19
N LEU A 80 0.95 -1.85 6.07
CA LEU A 80 0.91 -1.16 7.36
C LEU A 80 2.34 -1.22 7.93
N PRO A 81 2.89 -0.20 8.58
CA PRO A 81 4.25 -0.26 9.15
C PRO A 81 4.51 -1.49 10.06
N PHE A 82 3.44 -2.17 10.49
CA PHE A 82 3.46 -3.43 11.23
C PHE A 82 3.63 -4.72 10.39
N PHE A 83 3.36 -4.72 9.09
CA PHE A 83 3.27 -5.91 8.22
C PHE A 83 4.33 -5.86 7.10
N SER A 84 5.58 -5.51 7.46
CA SER A 84 6.68 -5.40 6.49
C SER A 84 6.91 -6.74 5.78
N LYS A 85 7.43 -6.69 4.54
CA LYS A 85 7.98 -7.86 3.83
C LYS A 85 8.97 -8.66 4.69
N ASP A 86 9.63 -8.02 5.65
CA ASP A 86 10.49 -8.70 6.62
C ASP A 86 9.71 -9.62 7.57
N TRP A 87 8.50 -9.23 7.99
CA TRP A 87 7.64 -10.11 8.78
C TRP A 87 7.17 -11.30 7.95
N GLU A 88 6.74 -11.05 6.71
CA GLU A 88 6.31 -12.10 5.78
C GLU A 88 7.45 -13.11 5.51
N LYS A 89 8.66 -12.60 5.23
CA LYS A 89 9.87 -13.41 5.07
C LYS A 89 10.18 -14.26 6.31
N ARG A 90 10.08 -13.67 7.52
CA ARG A 90 10.31 -14.40 8.78
C ARG A 90 9.27 -15.49 9.00
N GLN A 91 8.01 -15.29 8.62
CA GLN A 91 6.99 -16.33 8.75
C GLN A 91 7.29 -17.48 7.79
N ILE A 92 7.62 -17.19 6.54
CA ILE A 92 7.99 -18.21 5.55
C ILE A 92 9.20 -19.03 6.04
N GLU A 93 10.24 -18.38 6.55
CA GLU A 93 11.40 -19.08 7.14
C GLU A 93 11.00 -19.99 8.31
N LYS A 94 10.10 -19.53 9.20
CA LYS A 94 9.59 -20.34 10.31
C LYS A 94 8.81 -21.57 9.84
N TYR A 95 7.98 -21.43 8.82
CA TYR A 95 7.22 -22.55 8.27
C TYR A 95 8.15 -23.59 7.62
N MET A 96 9.13 -23.14 6.83
CA MET A 96 10.12 -24.03 6.20
C MET A 96 10.99 -24.76 7.23
N GLU A 97 11.37 -24.08 8.33
CA GLU A 97 12.14 -24.69 9.41
C GLU A 97 11.32 -25.74 10.17
N LYS A 98 10.01 -25.53 10.32
CA LYS A 98 9.08 -26.49 10.92
C LYS A 98 8.95 -27.75 10.07
N GLU A 99 8.76 -27.61 8.75
CA GLU A 99 8.71 -28.75 7.83
C GLU A 99 10.01 -29.54 7.83
N LYS A 100 11.17 -28.87 7.86
CA LYS A 100 12.47 -29.55 7.98
C LYS A 100 12.55 -30.38 9.26
N ARG A 101 12.17 -29.83 10.41
CA ARG A 101 12.20 -30.56 11.68
C ARG A 101 11.25 -31.75 11.68
N GLU A 102 10.03 -31.60 11.15
CA GLU A 102 9.08 -32.71 11.05
C GLU A 102 9.59 -33.82 10.12
N SER A 103 10.25 -33.46 9.01
CA SER A 103 10.87 -34.42 8.11
C SER A 103 12.06 -35.15 8.75
N ASP A 104 12.92 -34.44 9.47
CA ASP A 104 14.08 -35.01 10.17
C ASP A 104 13.66 -35.95 11.32
N ASP A 105 12.61 -35.59 12.06
CA ASP A 105 12.04 -36.43 13.12
C ASP A 105 11.36 -37.69 12.56
N PHE A 106 10.71 -37.58 11.39
CA PHE A 106 10.16 -38.73 10.68
C PHE A 106 11.26 -39.70 10.23
N LEU A 107 12.40 -39.17 9.75
CA LEU A 107 13.55 -39.98 9.33
C LEU A 107 14.28 -40.65 10.50
N LYS A 108 14.34 -40.03 11.68
CA LYS A 108 14.94 -40.62 12.90
C LYS A 108 14.10 -41.71 13.56
N LYS A 109 12.79 -41.75 13.31
CA LYS A 109 11.86 -42.69 13.94
C LYS A 109 11.70 -44.01 13.17
N LYS A 110 12.34 -44.13 12.01
CA LYS A 110 12.37 -45.31 11.14
C LYS A 110 13.71 -46.03 11.26
#